data_AF-A0A8T7L549-F1
#
_entry.id   AF-A0A8T7L549-F1
#
_cell.length_a   1.000
_cell.length_b   1.000
_cell.length_c   1.000
_cell.angle_alpha   90.00
_cell.angle_beta   90.00
_cell.angle_gamma   90.00
#
_symmetry.space_group_name_H-M   'P 1'
#
loop_
_entity.id
_entity.type
_entity.pdbx_description
1 polymer ?
#
loop_
_entity_poly.entity_id
_entity_poly.type
_entity_poly.pdbx_seq_one_letter_code
_entity_poly.pdbx_strand_id
1 'polypeptide(L)' 'MFSNDFTLTKRHLGLILLVGGGLGFAAILGIDILDAGREGGIGPAQQIALGLCLLSALVGLSLFPLGDKPA' A
#
# COMPACT_ATOMS: atom_id res chain seq x y z
N MET A 1 -26.50 -11.81 -10.37
CA MET A 1 -25.68 -13.00 -10.07
C MET A 1 -24.41 -12.50 -9.41
N PHE A 2 -24.39 -12.42 -8.08
CA PHE A 2 -23.12 -12.31 -7.35
C PHE A 2 -22.81 -13.73 -6.88
N SER A 3 -21.75 -14.32 -7.42
CA SER A 3 -21.28 -15.63 -6.96
C SER A 3 -20.79 -15.47 -5.52
N ASN A 4 -21.25 -16.31 -4.58
CA ASN A 4 -20.76 -16.32 -3.19
C ASN A 4 -19.31 -16.80 -3.08
N ASP A 5 -18.74 -17.34 -4.15
CA ASP A 5 -17.33 -17.73 -4.26
C ASP A 5 -16.48 -16.59 -4.87
N PHE A 6 -16.65 -15.35 -4.42
CA PHE A 6 -15.70 -14.29 -4.77
C PHE A 6 -14.42 -14.47 -3.94
N THR A 7 -13.64 -15.48 -4.29
CA THR A 7 -12.38 -15.75 -3.60
C THR A 7 -11.34 -14.78 -4.14
N LEU A 8 -11.05 -13.75 -3.34
CA LEU A 8 -10.00 -12.77 -3.61
C LEU A 8 -8.69 -13.56 -3.83
N THR A 9 -8.13 -13.52 -5.03
CA THR A 9 -6.89 -14.27 -5.30
C THR A 9 -5.68 -13.56 -4.68
N LYS A 10 -4.59 -14.30 -4.44
CA LYS A 10 -3.32 -13.72 -3.96
C LYS A 10 -2.79 -12.62 -4.88
N ARG A 11 -3.04 -12.71 -6.19
CA ARG A 11 -2.76 -11.61 -7.14
C ARG A 11 -3.60 -10.36 -6.89
N HIS A 12 -4.91 -10.50 -6.68
CA HIS A 12 -5.78 -9.36 -6.37
C HIS A 12 -5.38 -8.71 -5.04
N LEU A 13 -5.13 -9.52 -4.00
CA LEU A 13 -4.62 -9.03 -2.72
C LEU A 13 -3.26 -8.34 -2.89
N GLY A 14 -2.36 -8.95 -3.65
CA GLY A 14 -1.04 -8.39 -3.96
C GLY A 14 -1.13 -7.04 -4.64
N LEU A 15 -2.03 -6.90 -5.61
CA LEU A 15 -2.29 -5.64 -6.31
C LEU A 15 -2.87 -4.57 -5.36
N ILE A 16 -3.82 -4.93 -4.49
CA ILE A 16 -4.38 -3.99 -3.50
C ILE A 16 -3.29 -3.49 -2.55
N LEU A 17 -2.45 -4.38 -2.01
CA LEU A 17 -1.36 -4.00 -1.10
C LEU A 17 -0.29 -3.16 -1.78
N LEU A 18 0.04 -3.48 -3.04
CA LEU A 18 0.99 -2.73 -3.84
C LEU A 18 0.49 -1.32 -4.17
N VAL A 19 -0.73 -1.21 -4.69
CA VAL A 19 -1.32 0.07 -5.06
C VAL A 19 -1.61 0.90 -3.81
N GLY A 20 -2.19 0.30 -2.76
CA GLY A 20 -2.46 0.98 -1.50
C GLY A 20 -1.19 1.49 -0.81
N GLY A 21 -0.16 0.65 -0.72
CA GLY A 21 1.14 1.04 -0.20
C GLY A 21 1.80 2.14 -1.03
N GLY A 22 1.80 1.99 -2.36
CA GLY A 22 2.38 3.00 -3.26
C GLY A 22 1.67 4.35 -3.21
N LEU A 23 0.33 4.35 -3.23
CA LEU A 23 -0.47 5.58 -3.12
C LEU A 23 -0.31 6.24 -1.76
N GLY A 24 -0.32 5.46 -0.66
CA GLY A 24 -0.08 5.98 0.68
C GLY A 24 1.30 6.63 0.81
N PHE A 25 2.33 5.98 0.27
CA PHE A 25 3.69 6.52 0.25
C PHE A 25 3.76 7.85 -0.53
N ALA A 26 3.20 7.88 -1.74
CA ALA A 26 3.16 9.08 -2.57
C ALA A 26 2.37 10.22 -1.91
N ALA A 27 1.25 9.92 -1.24
CA ALA A 27 0.44 10.90 -0.53
C ALA A 27 1.20 11.53 0.65
N ILE A 28 1.93 10.73 1.44
CA ILE A 28 2.73 11.25 2.56
C ILE A 28 3.83 12.17 2.06
N LEU A 29 4.54 11.81 0.98
CA LEU A 29 5.52 12.70 0.37
C LEU A 29 4.87 13.96 -0.23
N GLY A 30 3.67 13.83 -0.80
CA GLY A 30 2.90 14.96 -1.32
C GLY A 30 2.56 16.00 -0.24
N ILE A 31 2.27 15.57 1.00
CA ILE A 31 2.01 16.49 2.12
C ILE A 31 3.23 17.37 2.41
N ASP A 32 4.43 16.79 2.35
CA ASP A 32 5.69 17.50 2.56
C ASP A 32 6.00 18.47 1.40
N ILE A 33 5.82 18.02 0.14
CA ILE A 33 6.02 18.87 -1.05
C ILE A 33 5.08 20.07 -1.07
N LEU A 34 3.83 19.89 -0.63
CA LEU A 34 2.82 20.95 -0.59
C LEU A 34 2.95 21.85 0.64
N ASP A 35 3.93 21.59 1.51
CA ASP A 35 4.12 22.28 2.79
C ASP A 35 2.82 22.34 3.61
N ALA A 36 2.01 21.28 3.51
CA ALA A 36 0.74 21.15 4.23
C ALA A 36 0.95 20.76 5.71
N GLY A 37 2.20 20.56 6.11
CA GLY A 37 2.63 20.25 7.47
C GLY A 37 2.90 21.50 8.30
N ARG A 38 2.65 21.40 9.61
CA ARG A 38 2.85 22.49 10.58
C ARG A 38 4.29 22.55 11.12
N GLU A 39 5.02 21.45 10.95
CA GLU A 39 6.43 21.26 11.25
C GLU A 39 7.10 20.94 9.90
N GLY A 40 8.13 21.69 9.52
CA GLY A 40 8.80 21.45 8.24
C GLY A 40 9.50 20.09 8.22
N GLY A 41 9.30 19.32 7.15
CA GLY A 41 9.94 18.03 6.93
C GLY A 41 9.15 16.81 7.41
N ILE A 42 9.77 15.63 7.24
CA ILE A 42 9.14 14.34 7.55
C ILE A 42 9.24 14.02 9.05
N GLY A 43 8.13 14.19 9.77
CA GLY A 43 8.04 13.89 11.21
C GLY A 43 8.10 12.39 11.54
N PRO A 44 8.34 12.00 12.81
CA PRO A 44 8.49 10.58 13.21
C PRO A 44 7.31 9.69 12.82
N ALA A 45 6.07 10.22 12.93
CA ALA A 45 4.88 9.49 12.53
C ALA A 45 4.82 9.23 11.01
N GLN A 46 5.23 10.21 10.20
CA GLN A 46 5.31 10.07 8.75
C GLN A 46 6.40 9.06 8.35
N GLN A 47 7.55 9.04 9.04
CA GLN A 47 8.59 8.05 8.80
C GLN A 47 8.09 6.61 9.01
N ILE A 48 7.36 6.38 10.11
CA ILE A 48 6.74 5.08 10.40
C ILE A 48 5.70 4.74 9.31
N ALA A 49 4.85 5.70 8.95
CA ALA A 49 3.83 5.50 7.93
C ALA A 49 4.43 5.20 6.54
N LEU A 50 5.51 5.87 6.14
CA LEU A 50 6.27 5.59 4.92
C LEU A 50 6.86 4.17 4.96
N GLY A 51 7.43 3.77 6.09
CA GLY A 51 7.94 2.41 6.29
C GLY A 51 6.85 1.35 6.15
N LEU A 52 5.67 1.58 6.74
CA LEU A 52 4.51 0.69 6.61
C LEU A 52 3.96 0.62 5.18
N CYS A 53 3.91 1.76 4.48
CA CYS A 53 3.51 1.83 3.08
C CYS A 53 4.46 1.03 2.19
N LEU A 54 5.77 1.18 2.40
CA LEU A 54 6.80 0.42 1.68
C LEU A 54 6.68 -1.07 1.98
N LEU A 55 6.52 -1.45 3.26
CA LEU A 55 6.37 -2.84 3.65
C LEU A 55 5.11 -3.47 3.05
N SER A 56 3.98 -2.76 3.07
CA SER A 56 2.75 -3.18 2.39
C SER A 56 2.99 -3.43 0.91
N ALA A 57 3.69 -2.51 0.22
CA ALA A 57 3.97 -2.66 -1.20
C ALA A 57 4.87 -3.87 -1.49
N LEU A 58 5.90 -4.10 -0.68
CA LEU A 58 6.79 -5.26 -0.78
C LEU A 58 6.04 -6.58 -0.53
N VAL A 59 5.17 -6.62 0.49
CA VAL A 59 4.28 -7.77 0.72
C VAL A 59 3.39 -7.98 -0.51
N GLY A 60 2.79 -6.92 -1.04
CA GLY A 60 1.98 -6.99 -2.26
C GLY A 60 2.72 -7.59 -3.46
N LEU A 61 3.96 -7.15 -3.70
CA LEU A 61 4.83 -7.70 -4.73
C LEU A 61 5.17 -9.18 -4.49
N SER A 62 5.41 -9.57 -3.24
CA SER A 62 5.69 -10.97 -2.90
C SER A 62 4.52 -11.92 -3.16
N LEU A 63 3.28 -11.40 -3.22
CA LEU A 63 2.09 -12.21 -3.49
C LEU A 63 1.86 -12.46 -4.99
N PHE A 64 2.45 -11.65 -5.89
CA PHE A 64 2.34 -11.85 -7.34
C PHE A 64 2.75 -13.24 -7.85
N PRO A 65 3.91 -13.81 -7.44
CA PRO A 65 4.31 -15.15 -7.86
C PRO A 65 3.44 -16.27 -7.29
N LEU A 66 2.66 -16.02 -6.23
CA LEU A 66 1.75 -17.03 -5.65
C LEU A 66 0.49 -17.27 -6.50
N GLY A 67 0.25 -16.43 -7.51
CA GLY A 67 -0.73 -16.66 -8.56
C GLY A 67 -2.18 -16.54 -8.13
N ASP A 68 -3.07 -17.24 -8.85
CA ASP A 68 -4.53 -17.13 -8.68
C ASP A 68 -5.09 -18.02 -7.57
N LYS A 69 -4.22 -18.52 -6.67
CA LYS A 69 -4.67 -19.23 -5.48
C LYS A 69 -5.53 -18.31 -4.62
N PRO A 70 -6.57 -18.83 -3.97
CA PRO A 70 -7.35 -18.04 -3.02
C PRO A 70 -6.44 -17.47 -1.94
N ALA A 71 -6.66 -16.21 -1.57
CA ALA A 71 -5.88 -15.50 -0.56
C ALA A 71 -5.95 -16.23 0.77
#